data_AF-A0A836LFP5-F1
#
_entry.id   AF-A0A836LFP5-F1
#
_cell.length_a   1.000
_cell.length_b   1.000
_cell.length_c   1.000
_cell.angle_alpha   90.00
_cell.angle_beta   90.00
_cell.angle_gamma   90.00
#
_symmetry.space_group_name_H-M   'P 1'
#
loop_
_entity.id
_entity.type
_entity.pdbx_description
1 polymer ?
#
loop_
_entity_poly.entity_id
_entity_poly.type
_entity_poly.pdbx_seq_one_letter_code
_entity_poly.pdbx_strand_id
1 'polypeptide(L)'
;MWRRIAPQFAQALRCTRAARAPHQSRFSASNRDGTSSRSRSSGGIYSGWTLPRRIAEWYPRRVGEFLANTMAGHNIFIQDTPTRFDEVHAQHFSLVEGLTITPLYTLTMVHYFSVFCQYPTRIEVLRPMLDELSQKSELQYRWLLIMQAKKAPVEIVVWRCGLLTLQIVLFPIWLFLSSAAPQLVHATVSFSSHILHTKYSCLNASGSSAAGGRAAVVPEFVSKAASMYSEKETFHEAQSTALPTDIGVAIVVLLLVFYLAA
;
A
#
# COMPACT_ATOMS: atom_id res chain seq x y z
N MET A 1 23.80 -0.28 -44.15
CA MET A 1 24.02 -0.91 -42.84
C MET A 1 22.70 -0.93 -42.06
N TRP A 2 21.85 -1.91 -42.36
CA TRP A 2 20.56 -2.13 -41.70
C TRP A 2 20.47 -3.61 -41.32
N ARG A 3 20.36 -3.92 -40.02
CA ARG A 3 19.82 -5.18 -39.44
C ARG A 3 19.26 -4.79 -38.07
N ARG A 4 17.95 -4.56 -37.88
CA ARG A 4 16.83 -5.51 -37.72
C ARG A 4 16.98 -6.50 -36.56
N ILE A 5 15.99 -6.38 -35.66
CA ILE A 5 15.30 -7.41 -34.89
C ILE A 5 15.93 -7.78 -33.54
N ALA A 6 15.35 -7.16 -32.51
CA ALA A 6 15.29 -7.68 -31.15
C ALA A 6 14.50 -8.99 -31.13
N PRO A 7 14.96 -9.96 -30.33
CA PRO A 7 14.00 -10.83 -29.68
C PRO A 7 14.36 -11.10 -28.20
N GLN A 8 13.30 -11.31 -27.41
CA GLN A 8 13.26 -12.14 -26.19
C GLN A 8 13.57 -11.48 -24.84
N PHE A 9 12.62 -10.63 -24.40
CA PHE A 9 12.30 -10.35 -22.99
C PHE A 9 11.71 -11.59 -22.25
N ALA A 10 12.21 -12.79 -22.54
CA ALA A 10 11.70 -14.07 -22.03
C ALA A 10 12.63 -14.76 -21.02
N GLN A 11 13.50 -14.00 -20.34
CA GLN A 11 14.43 -14.52 -19.33
C GLN A 11 14.33 -13.83 -17.96
N ALA A 12 13.20 -13.18 -17.68
CA ALA A 12 12.77 -13.06 -16.30
C ALA A 12 12.29 -14.45 -15.81
N LEU A 13 12.69 -14.84 -14.60
CA LEU A 13 12.07 -15.88 -13.76
C LEU A 13 12.51 -17.35 -13.87
N ARG A 14 13.78 -17.66 -14.19
CA ARG A 14 14.32 -19.04 -13.98
C ARG A 14 15.53 -19.21 -13.06
N CYS A 15 16.00 -18.17 -12.37
CA CYS A 15 17.23 -18.25 -11.57
C CYS A 15 17.07 -17.90 -10.08
N THR A 16 16.01 -18.36 -9.42
CA THR A 16 15.97 -18.45 -7.94
C THR A 16 15.45 -19.82 -7.51
N ARG A 17 16.22 -20.86 -7.81
CA ARG A 17 16.08 -22.16 -7.16
C ARG A 17 17.44 -22.85 -7.10
N ALA A 18 18.13 -22.72 -5.97
CA ALA A 18 18.96 -23.78 -5.37
C ALA A 18 19.83 -23.20 -4.25
N ALA A 19 19.29 -23.21 -3.02
CA ALA A 19 20.13 -23.45 -1.85
C ALA A 19 20.09 -24.97 -1.57
N ARG A 20 21.26 -25.62 -1.71
CA ARG A 20 21.68 -26.92 -1.13
C ARG A 20 21.21 -27.02 0.34
N ALA A 21 20.95 -28.17 0.99
CA ALA A 21 21.24 -29.61 0.90
C ALA A 21 20.43 -30.28 2.08
N PRO A 22 20.33 -31.62 2.32
CA PRO A 22 21.34 -32.64 2.06
C PRO A 22 20.88 -34.01 1.55
N HIS A 23 21.94 -34.73 1.15
CA HIS A 23 22.05 -36.15 0.86
C HIS A 23 21.36 -37.03 1.94
N GLN A 24 20.39 -37.84 1.53
CA GLN A 24 20.15 -39.12 2.17
C GLN A 24 20.14 -40.22 1.10
N SER A 25 20.90 -41.24 1.42
CA SER A 25 21.13 -42.42 0.62
C SER A 25 20.06 -43.47 0.91
N ARG A 26 19.85 -44.32 -0.11
CA ARG A 26 19.40 -45.71 -0.06
C ARG A 26 17.90 -46.05 -0.14
N PHE A 27 17.64 -46.77 -1.23
CA PHE A 27 16.99 -48.08 -1.35
C PHE A 27 15.53 -48.24 -0.97
N SER A 28 14.80 -48.67 -1.99
CA SER A 28 13.42 -49.12 -2.01
C SER A 28 13.13 -50.29 -1.08
N ALA A 29 11.89 -50.27 -0.61
CA ALA A 29 11.27 -51.13 0.37
C ALA A 29 11.08 -52.59 -0.07
N SER A 30 11.11 -53.49 0.91
CA SER A 30 10.26 -54.69 0.95
C SER A 30 9.82 -55.02 2.38
N ASN A 31 8.50 -54.99 2.62
CA ASN A 31 7.70 -55.93 3.43
C ASN A 31 8.22 -56.52 4.75
N ARG A 32 7.55 -56.22 5.88
CA ARG A 32 6.65 -57.13 6.66
C ARG A 32 6.48 -56.70 8.13
N ASP A 33 5.21 -56.75 8.57
CA ASP A 33 4.63 -57.17 9.86
C ASP A 33 5.28 -56.80 11.23
N GLY A 34 4.41 -56.40 12.17
CA GLY A 34 4.56 -56.78 13.59
C GLY A 34 4.44 -55.67 14.65
N THR A 35 3.25 -55.57 15.25
CA THR A 35 2.96 -55.38 16.69
C THR A 35 3.77 -54.40 17.58
N SER A 36 3.00 -53.48 18.18
CA SER A 36 3.08 -52.93 19.56
C SER A 36 4.34 -52.17 20.02
N SER A 37 4.17 -50.89 20.34
CA SER A 37 4.52 -50.33 21.65
C SER A 37 4.06 -48.87 21.79
N ARG A 38 3.42 -48.58 22.92
CA ARG A 38 3.24 -47.24 23.47
C ARG A 38 4.63 -46.65 23.76
N SER A 39 4.87 -45.41 23.32
CA SER A 39 5.76 -44.50 24.04
C SER A 39 5.21 -43.07 23.97
N ARG A 40 5.03 -42.51 25.17
CA ARG A 40 4.66 -41.12 25.46
C ARG A 40 5.96 -40.32 25.66
N SER A 41 5.88 -39.02 25.35
CA SER A 41 6.79 -37.92 25.72
C SER A 41 8.19 -37.98 25.08
N SER A 42 8.84 -36.89 24.67
CA SER A 42 8.89 -35.51 25.19
C SER A 42 9.16 -34.54 24.03
N GLY A 43 8.54 -33.37 23.96
CA GLY A 43 9.14 -32.17 24.57
C GLY A 43 9.98 -31.40 23.55
N GLY A 44 9.32 -30.58 22.72
CA GLY A 44 9.96 -29.63 21.81
C GLY A 44 9.29 -28.26 21.98
N ILE A 45 9.84 -27.47 22.90
CA ILE A 45 9.38 -26.12 23.26
C ILE A 45 9.79 -25.16 22.13
N TYR A 46 8.99 -25.09 21.08
CA TYR A 46 8.94 -23.96 20.17
C TYR A 46 7.48 -23.57 19.98
N SER A 47 6.86 -23.14 21.08
CA SER A 47 5.61 -22.38 21.05
C SER A 47 5.91 -20.99 20.50
N GLY A 48 6.17 -20.92 19.19
CA GLY A 48 6.07 -19.66 18.47
C GLY A 48 4.66 -19.11 18.73
N TRP A 49 4.58 -17.85 19.16
CA TRP A 49 3.34 -17.11 19.30
C TRP A 49 2.64 -17.09 17.94
N THR A 50 1.85 -18.11 17.63
CA THR A 50 1.02 -18.12 16.44
C THR A 50 -0.21 -17.31 16.78
N LEU A 51 -0.46 -16.26 16.00
CA LEU A 51 -1.70 -15.49 16.12
C LEU A 51 -2.87 -16.49 16.03
N PRO A 52 -3.86 -16.45 16.94
CA PRO A 52 -5.07 -17.24 16.82
C PRO A 52 -5.64 -17.11 15.40
N ARG A 53 -6.03 -18.23 14.79
CA ARG A 53 -6.44 -18.29 13.37
C ARG A 53 -7.50 -17.23 12.98
N ARG A 54 -8.42 -16.92 13.89
CA ARG A 54 -9.42 -15.85 13.73
C ARG A 54 -8.83 -14.44 13.62
N ILE A 55 -7.74 -14.17 14.32
CA ILE A 55 -7.03 -12.87 14.28
C ILE A 55 -6.15 -12.81 13.03
N ALA A 56 -5.50 -13.91 12.66
CA ALA A 56 -4.72 -14.00 11.41
C ALA A 56 -5.59 -13.88 10.14
N GLU A 57 -6.86 -14.28 10.19
CA GLU A 57 -7.82 -14.05 9.10
C GLU A 57 -8.32 -12.60 9.03
N TRP A 58 -8.22 -11.86 10.14
CA TRP A 58 -8.72 -10.48 10.28
C TRP A 58 -7.62 -9.42 10.07
N TYR A 59 -6.40 -9.75 10.47
CA TYR A 59 -5.20 -8.94 10.40
C TYR A 59 -4.21 -9.52 9.37
N PRO A 60 -3.60 -8.71 8.49
CA PRO A 60 -3.69 -7.25 8.37
C PRO A 60 -4.82 -6.77 7.44
N ARG A 61 -5.45 -7.67 6.68
CA ARG A 61 -6.31 -7.33 5.54
C ARG A 61 -7.58 -6.57 5.92
N ARG A 62 -8.45 -7.10 6.78
CA ARG A 62 -9.76 -6.47 7.10
C ARG A 62 -9.63 -5.17 7.87
N VAL A 63 -8.63 -5.08 8.76
CA VAL A 63 -8.33 -3.82 9.46
C VAL A 63 -7.80 -2.79 8.48
N GLY A 64 -6.96 -3.19 7.52
CA GLY A 64 -6.47 -2.30 6.47
C GLY A 64 -7.60 -1.79 5.58
N GLU A 65 -8.52 -2.67 5.17
CA GLU A 65 -9.74 -2.30 4.44
C GLU A 65 -10.60 -1.31 5.24
N PHE A 66 -10.79 -1.53 6.53
CA PHE A 66 -11.55 -0.62 7.40
C PHE A 66 -10.90 0.77 7.48
N LEU A 67 -9.59 0.84 7.70
CA LEU A 67 -8.85 2.12 7.76
C LEU A 67 -8.87 2.85 6.42
N ALA A 68 -8.70 2.12 5.32
CA ALA A 68 -8.77 2.67 3.97
C ALA A 68 -10.16 3.23 3.66
N ASN A 69 -11.24 2.51 4.02
CA ASN A 69 -12.60 3.01 3.90
C ASN A 69 -12.84 4.28 4.76
N THR A 70 -12.25 4.31 5.96
CA THR A 70 -12.33 5.48 6.85
C THR A 70 -11.62 6.69 6.23
N MET A 71 -10.43 6.51 5.63
CA MET A 71 -9.70 7.56 4.93
C MET A 71 -10.36 8.02 3.63
N ALA A 72 -10.92 7.09 2.86
CA ALA A 72 -11.65 7.40 1.65
C ALA A 72 -12.87 8.28 1.96
N GLY A 73 -13.43 8.17 3.17
CA GLY A 73 -14.36 9.10 3.76
C GLY A 73 -15.72 9.12 3.04
N HIS A 74 -16.81 9.10 3.80
CA HIS A 74 -18.19 9.06 3.31
C HIS A 74 -18.54 7.79 2.51
N ASN A 75 -19.56 7.06 2.98
CA ASN A 75 -20.22 6.00 2.21
C ASN A 75 -20.63 6.52 0.82
N ILE A 76 -20.90 7.82 0.70
CA ILE A 76 -21.14 8.52 -0.55
C ILE A 76 -19.92 8.45 -1.48
N PHE A 77 -18.68 8.78 -1.09
CA PHE A 77 -17.57 8.70 -2.03
C PHE A 77 -17.32 7.26 -2.52
N ILE A 78 -17.51 6.27 -1.65
CA ILE A 78 -17.33 4.85 -1.98
C ILE A 78 -18.47 4.34 -2.88
N GLN A 79 -19.72 4.65 -2.58
CA GLN A 79 -20.90 4.21 -3.32
C GLN A 79 -21.18 5.05 -4.58
N ASP A 80 -20.85 6.34 -4.55
CA ASP A 80 -21.08 7.28 -5.64
C ASP A 80 -20.11 6.95 -6.77
N THR A 81 -20.66 6.63 -7.93
CA THR A 81 -19.88 6.33 -9.12
C THR A 81 -19.81 7.62 -9.91
N PRO A 82 -18.66 8.32 -9.93
CA PRO A 82 -18.59 9.64 -10.55
C PRO A 82 -18.88 9.49 -12.05
N THR A 83 -20.08 9.90 -12.46
CA THR A 83 -20.55 9.87 -13.85
C THR A 83 -20.07 11.08 -14.65
N ARG A 84 -19.52 12.10 -13.97
CA ARG A 84 -18.95 13.30 -14.57
C ARG A 84 -17.88 13.93 -13.69
N PHE A 85 -16.96 14.66 -14.31
CA PHE A 85 -15.97 15.47 -13.62
C PHE A 85 -16.61 16.81 -13.19
N ASP A 86 -16.85 17.00 -11.90
CA ASP A 86 -17.29 18.28 -11.33
C ASP A 86 -16.40 18.77 -10.19
N GLU A 87 -16.71 19.95 -9.66
CA GLU A 87 -15.92 20.61 -8.61
C GLU A 87 -16.01 19.90 -7.25
N VAL A 88 -17.17 19.34 -6.92
CA VAL A 88 -17.38 18.59 -5.67
C VAL A 88 -16.52 17.33 -5.68
N HIS A 89 -16.50 16.61 -6.81
CA HIS A 89 -15.62 15.47 -6.99
C HIS A 89 -14.14 15.88 -6.90
N ALA A 90 -13.72 16.95 -7.57
CA ALA A 90 -12.34 17.43 -7.50
C ALA A 90 -11.87 17.73 -6.06
N GLN A 91 -12.75 18.29 -5.24
CA GLN A 91 -12.48 18.53 -3.82
C GLN A 91 -12.35 17.22 -3.03
N HIS A 92 -13.24 16.24 -3.28
CA HIS A 92 -13.15 14.93 -2.63
C HIS A 92 -11.89 14.16 -3.05
N PHE A 93 -11.55 14.14 -4.34
CA PHE A 93 -10.30 13.55 -4.81
C PHE A 93 -9.08 14.23 -4.17
N SER A 94 -9.06 15.57 -4.08
CA SER A 94 -7.98 16.28 -3.38
C SER A 94 -7.87 15.91 -1.89
N LEU A 95 -9.00 15.66 -1.23
CA LEU A 95 -9.00 15.22 0.16
C LEU A 95 -8.44 13.81 0.32
N VAL A 96 -8.95 12.86 -0.47
CA VAL A 96 -8.55 11.44 -0.39
C VAL A 96 -7.09 11.26 -0.83
N GLU A 97 -6.68 11.93 -1.89
CA GLU A 97 -5.27 11.96 -2.31
C GLU A 97 -4.38 12.49 -1.20
N GLY A 98 -4.75 13.61 -0.58
CA GLY A 98 -4.04 14.15 0.59
C GLY A 98 -3.97 13.15 1.76
N LEU A 99 -5.10 12.52 2.11
CA LEU A 99 -5.19 11.56 3.22
C LEU A 99 -4.33 10.31 3.04
N THR A 100 -4.13 9.87 1.80
CA THR A 100 -3.33 8.68 1.49
C THR A 100 -1.82 8.95 1.42
N ILE A 101 -1.38 10.21 1.40
CA ILE A 101 0.05 10.58 1.39
C ILE A 101 0.70 10.28 2.76
N THR A 102 0.06 10.60 3.87
CA THR A 102 0.61 10.41 5.22
C THR A 102 0.97 8.95 5.54
N PRO A 103 0.08 7.95 5.35
CA PRO A 103 0.42 6.56 5.62
C PRO A 103 1.57 6.06 4.73
N LEU A 104 1.62 6.47 3.47
CA LEU A 104 2.72 6.12 2.57
C LEU A 104 4.05 6.74 3.03
N TYR A 105 4.04 8.03 3.36
CA TYR A 105 5.24 8.74 3.80
C TYR A 105 5.81 8.17 5.10
N THR A 106 4.95 7.88 6.09
CA THR A 106 5.40 7.29 7.35
C THR A 106 5.94 5.88 7.17
N LEU A 107 5.36 5.06 6.29
CA LEU A 107 5.95 3.77 5.91
C LEU A 107 7.33 3.93 5.27
N THR A 108 7.52 4.91 4.38
CA THR A 108 8.82 5.20 3.77
C THR A 108 9.86 5.53 4.84
N MET A 109 9.52 6.35 5.84
CA MET A 109 10.42 6.67 6.96
C MET A 109 10.77 5.42 7.78
N VAL A 110 9.78 4.59 8.11
CA VAL A 110 9.99 3.34 8.87
C VAL A 110 10.89 2.38 8.10
N HIS A 111 10.66 2.21 6.79
CA HIS A 111 11.51 1.36 5.95
C HIS A 111 12.93 1.91 5.82
N TYR A 112 13.08 3.24 5.73
CA TYR A 112 14.39 3.88 5.76
C TYR A 112 15.14 3.57 7.06
N PHE A 113 14.52 3.75 8.23
CA PHE A 113 15.16 3.40 9.50
C PHE A 113 15.43 1.90 9.63
N SER A 114 14.57 1.05 9.08
CA SER A 114 14.72 -0.40 9.11
C SER A 114 16.00 -0.85 8.40
N VAL A 115 16.47 -0.08 7.40
CA VAL A 115 17.73 -0.37 6.70
C VAL A 115 18.92 -0.35 7.67
N PHE A 116 18.88 0.50 8.69
CA PHE A 116 19.92 0.64 9.70
C PHE A 116 19.68 -0.24 10.94
N CYS A 117 18.56 -0.94 11.00
CA CYS A 117 18.15 -1.78 12.12
C CYS A 117 18.15 -3.26 11.72
N GLN A 118 16.99 -3.93 11.72
CA GLN A 118 16.92 -5.39 11.60
C GLN A 118 16.91 -5.87 10.15
N TYR A 119 16.55 -5.00 9.19
CA TYR A 119 16.26 -5.40 7.82
C TYR A 119 16.89 -4.47 6.76
N PRO A 120 18.21 -4.58 6.49
CA PRO A 120 18.90 -3.80 5.45
C PRO A 120 18.32 -3.98 4.04
N THR A 121 17.71 -5.14 3.76
CA THR A 121 17.08 -5.44 2.46
C THR A 121 15.83 -4.60 2.17
N ARG A 122 15.30 -3.87 3.16
CA ARG A 122 14.15 -2.96 2.92
C ARG A 122 14.44 -1.80 1.98
N ILE A 123 15.70 -1.61 1.59
CA ILE A 123 16.07 -0.70 0.51
C ILE A 123 15.34 -1.02 -0.81
N GLU A 124 15.05 -2.29 -1.07
CA GLU A 124 14.31 -2.73 -2.28
C GLU A 124 12.85 -2.27 -2.29
N VAL A 125 12.25 -2.13 -1.10
CA VAL A 125 10.88 -1.64 -0.91
C VAL A 125 10.84 -0.11 -0.86
N LEU A 126 11.89 0.51 -0.32
CA LEU A 126 11.97 1.95 -0.10
C LEU A 126 11.88 2.75 -1.40
N ARG A 127 12.62 2.35 -2.44
CA ARG A 127 12.67 3.08 -3.71
C ARG A 127 11.30 3.14 -4.42
N PRO A 128 10.59 2.02 -4.66
CA PRO A 128 9.25 2.04 -5.25
C PRO A 128 8.24 2.92 -4.49
N MET A 129 8.39 3.03 -3.17
CA MET A 129 7.54 3.87 -2.32
C MET A 129 7.87 5.36 -2.42
N LEU A 130 9.15 5.72 -2.54
CA LEU A 130 9.55 7.11 -2.82
C LEU A 130 9.03 7.56 -4.19
N ASP A 131 9.11 6.69 -5.19
CA ASP A 131 8.56 6.95 -6.52
C ASP A 131 7.03 7.16 -6.47
N GLU A 132 6.31 6.32 -5.71
CA GLU A 132 4.87 6.51 -5.49
C GLU A 132 4.55 7.81 -4.76
N LEU A 133 5.32 8.17 -3.73
CA LEU A 133 5.13 9.41 -2.98
C LEU A 133 5.31 10.63 -3.88
N SER A 134 6.28 10.60 -4.79
CA SER A 134 6.48 11.63 -5.81
C SER A 134 5.25 11.74 -6.72
N GLN A 135 4.74 10.61 -7.21
CA GLN A 135 3.57 10.58 -8.10
C GLN A 135 2.30 11.09 -7.38
N LYS A 136 2.07 10.67 -6.14
CA LYS A 136 0.94 11.17 -5.33
C LYS A 136 1.05 12.66 -5.02
N SER A 137 2.26 13.16 -4.76
CA SER A 137 2.49 14.58 -4.56
C SER A 137 2.18 15.40 -5.82
N GLU A 138 2.54 14.88 -7.00
CA GLU A 138 2.20 15.48 -8.29
C GLU A 138 0.68 15.48 -8.54
N LEU A 139 -0.02 14.38 -8.23
CA LEU A 139 -1.48 14.31 -8.32
C LEU A 139 -2.14 15.33 -7.39
N GLN A 140 -1.70 15.40 -6.13
CA GLN A 140 -2.23 16.37 -5.17
C GLN A 140 -2.00 17.81 -5.63
N TYR A 141 -0.81 18.11 -6.16
CA TYR A 141 -0.52 19.40 -6.77
C TYR A 141 -1.50 19.73 -7.90
N ARG A 142 -1.76 18.80 -8.81
CA ARG A 142 -2.71 18.99 -9.93
C ARG A 142 -4.15 19.22 -9.45
N TRP A 143 -4.59 18.49 -8.43
CA TRP A 143 -5.90 18.71 -7.81
C TRP A 143 -6.02 20.09 -7.15
N LEU A 144 -4.99 20.52 -6.43
CA LEU A 144 -4.93 21.85 -5.84
C LEU A 144 -4.96 22.97 -6.91
N LEU A 145 -4.33 22.77 -8.07
CA LEU A 145 -4.40 23.72 -9.18
C LEU A 145 -5.80 23.81 -9.79
N ILE A 146 -6.50 22.69 -9.96
CA ILE A 146 -7.88 22.69 -10.45
C ILE A 146 -8.80 23.46 -9.51
N MET A 147 -8.68 23.22 -8.20
CA MET A 147 -9.46 23.98 -7.22
C MET A 147 -9.06 25.46 -7.22
N GLN A 148 -7.77 25.76 -7.40
CA GLN A 148 -7.31 27.14 -7.50
C GLN A 148 -7.92 27.89 -8.68
N ALA A 149 -8.14 27.21 -9.80
CA ALA A 149 -8.77 27.79 -10.97
C ALA A 149 -10.30 27.98 -10.83
N LYS A 150 -10.95 27.23 -9.93
CA LYS A 150 -12.42 27.19 -9.81
C LYS A 150 -12.98 27.95 -8.59
N LYS A 151 -12.23 28.05 -7.50
CA LYS A 151 -12.69 28.61 -6.23
C LYS A 151 -12.18 30.01 -5.96
N ALA A 152 -12.83 30.70 -5.04
CA ALA A 152 -12.36 31.99 -4.54
C ALA A 152 -11.03 31.83 -3.77
N PRO A 153 -10.11 32.82 -3.82
CA PRO A 153 -8.79 32.73 -3.18
C PRO A 153 -8.84 32.36 -1.69
N VAL A 154 -9.80 32.93 -0.95
CA VAL A 154 -9.98 32.67 0.48
C VAL A 154 -10.35 31.20 0.75
N GLU A 155 -11.26 30.65 -0.05
CA GLU A 155 -11.69 29.24 0.10
C GLU A 155 -10.55 28.26 -0.15
N ILE A 156 -9.68 28.56 -1.13
CA ILE A 156 -8.52 27.73 -1.44
C ILE A 156 -7.51 27.75 -0.28
N VAL A 157 -7.28 28.92 0.33
CA VAL A 157 -6.41 29.04 1.50
C VAL A 157 -6.97 28.22 2.66
N VAL A 158 -8.26 28.38 2.98
CA VAL A 158 -8.93 27.61 4.04
C VAL A 158 -8.83 26.11 3.77
N TRP A 159 -9.04 25.67 2.53
CA TRP A 159 -8.92 24.26 2.15
C TRP A 159 -7.49 23.72 2.34
N ARG A 160 -6.47 24.47 1.91
CA ARG A 160 -5.06 24.09 2.10
C ARG A 160 -4.68 24.03 3.58
N CYS A 161 -5.13 24.99 4.38
CA CYS A 161 -4.93 24.97 5.84
C CYS A 161 -5.62 23.77 6.48
N GLY A 162 -6.83 23.42 6.03
CA GLY A 162 -7.55 22.23 6.49
C GLY A 162 -6.79 20.94 6.18
N LEU A 163 -6.33 20.78 4.93
CA LEU A 163 -5.51 19.62 4.52
C LEU A 163 -4.22 19.54 5.34
N LEU A 164 -3.50 20.65 5.48
CA LEU A 164 -2.25 20.68 6.26
C LEU A 164 -2.49 20.31 7.73
N THR A 165 -3.55 20.85 8.34
CA THR A 165 -3.92 20.53 9.73
C THR A 165 -4.19 19.05 9.88
N LEU A 166 -4.91 18.45 8.93
CA LEU A 166 -5.20 17.01 8.93
C LEU A 166 -3.92 16.17 8.81
N GLN A 167 -2.97 16.59 7.97
CA GLN A 167 -1.65 15.93 7.87
C GLN A 167 -0.90 16.00 9.20
N ILE A 168 -0.83 17.17 9.83
CA ILE A 168 -0.12 17.38 11.10
C ILE A 168 -0.70 16.49 12.21
N VAL A 169 -2.02 16.42 12.31
CA VAL A 169 -2.71 15.63 13.34
C VAL A 169 -2.58 14.13 13.10
N LEU A 170 -2.71 13.69 11.84
CA LEU A 170 -2.67 12.25 11.52
C LEU A 170 -1.25 11.69 11.44
N PHE A 171 -0.24 12.53 11.20
CA PHE A 171 1.15 12.10 11.07
C PHE A 171 1.66 11.25 12.25
N PRO A 172 1.57 11.68 13.52
CA PRO A 172 2.06 10.86 14.64
C PRO A 172 1.31 9.53 14.77
N ILE A 173 0.02 9.51 14.47
CA ILE A 173 -0.82 8.30 14.51
C ILE A 173 -0.34 7.30 13.46
N TRP A 174 -0.15 7.76 12.22
CA TRP A 174 0.36 6.92 11.13
C TRP A 174 1.81 6.50 11.33
N LEU A 175 2.65 7.37 11.89
CA LEU A 175 4.04 7.04 12.18
C LEU A 175 4.14 5.92 13.21
N PHE A 176 3.35 6.02 14.29
CA PHE A 176 3.23 4.94 15.27
C PHE A 176 2.73 3.65 14.62
N LEU A 177 1.63 3.70 13.85
CA LEU A 177 1.05 2.53 13.21
C LEU A 177 1.99 1.88 12.19
N SER A 178 2.68 2.67 11.37
CA SER A 178 3.66 2.20 10.39
C SER A 178 4.84 1.51 11.07
N SER A 179 5.26 1.98 12.25
CA SER A 179 6.35 1.36 13.00
C SER A 179 5.93 0.08 13.72
N ALA A 180 4.73 0.06 14.31
CA ALA A 180 4.22 -1.07 15.11
C ALA A 180 3.61 -2.17 14.23
N ALA A 181 3.06 -1.80 13.08
CA ALA A 181 2.30 -2.68 12.20
C ALA A 181 2.44 -2.27 10.71
N PRO A 182 3.65 -2.28 10.12
CA PRO A 182 3.85 -1.89 8.73
C PRO A 182 3.00 -2.68 7.73
N GLN A 183 2.76 -3.97 8.00
CA GLN A 183 1.87 -4.84 7.24
C GLN A 183 0.43 -4.30 7.16
N LEU A 184 -0.08 -3.72 8.25
CA LEU A 184 -1.42 -3.14 8.31
C LEU A 184 -1.49 -1.87 7.46
N VAL A 185 -0.46 -1.03 7.53
CA VAL A 185 -0.44 0.20 6.74
C VAL A 185 -0.27 -0.13 5.26
N HIS A 186 0.51 -1.15 4.89
CA HIS A 186 0.56 -1.66 3.52
C HIS A 186 -0.80 -2.18 3.03
N ALA A 187 -1.54 -2.95 3.84
CA ALA A 187 -2.90 -3.38 3.50
C ALA A 187 -3.84 -2.17 3.32
N THR A 188 -3.68 -1.15 4.18
CA THR A 188 -4.46 0.10 4.11
C THR A 188 -4.18 0.88 2.83
N VAL A 189 -2.90 1.04 2.46
CA VAL A 189 -2.51 1.74 1.22
C VAL A 189 -2.93 0.93 0.00
N SER A 190 -2.78 -0.40 0.01
CA SER A 190 -3.25 -1.29 -1.07
C SER A 190 -4.74 -1.10 -1.34
N PHE A 191 -5.59 -1.17 -0.31
CA PHE A 191 -7.02 -0.99 -0.48
C PHE A 191 -7.41 0.45 -0.84
N SER A 192 -6.67 1.45 -0.35
CA SER A 192 -6.87 2.84 -0.77
C SER A 192 -6.56 3.03 -2.26
N SER A 193 -5.50 2.38 -2.75
CA SER A 193 -5.15 2.34 -4.17
C SER A 193 -6.22 1.63 -4.98
N HIS A 194 -6.80 0.54 -4.47
CA HIS A 194 -7.96 -0.10 -5.10
C HIS A 194 -9.13 0.86 -5.29
N ILE A 195 -9.55 1.55 -4.22
CA ILE A 195 -10.65 2.53 -4.27
C ILE A 195 -10.33 3.62 -5.30
N LEU A 196 -9.13 4.20 -5.26
CA LEU A 196 -8.73 5.26 -6.19
C LEU A 196 -8.69 4.75 -7.63
N HIS A 197 -8.12 3.57 -7.89
CA HIS A 197 -8.12 2.93 -9.21
C HIS A 197 -9.55 2.80 -9.76
N THR A 198 -10.50 2.28 -8.98
CA THR A 198 -11.90 2.16 -9.40
C THR A 198 -12.48 3.54 -9.75
N LYS A 199 -12.26 4.55 -8.91
CA LYS A 199 -12.83 5.89 -9.12
C LYS A 199 -12.23 6.61 -10.34
N TYR A 200 -10.91 6.53 -10.54
CA TYR A 200 -10.24 7.08 -11.72
C TYR A 200 -10.67 6.36 -13.01
N SER A 201 -10.84 5.05 -12.97
CA SER A 201 -11.35 4.25 -14.10
C SER A 201 -12.78 4.64 -14.49
N CYS A 202 -13.67 4.84 -13.50
CA CYS A 202 -15.03 5.32 -13.76
C CYS A 202 -15.06 6.72 -14.39
N LEU A 203 -14.21 7.64 -13.92
CA LEU A 203 -14.09 8.98 -14.52
C LEU A 203 -13.60 8.90 -15.98
N ASN A 204 -12.61 8.06 -16.25
CA ASN A 204 -12.05 7.89 -17.59
C ASN A 204 -13.09 7.30 -18.57
N ALA A 205 -13.85 6.29 -18.13
CA ALA A 205 -14.92 5.67 -18.93
C ALA A 205 -16.12 6.60 -19.16
N SER A 206 -16.42 7.49 -18.20
CA SER A 206 -17.50 8.48 -18.35
C SER A 206 -17.13 9.58 -19.36
N GLY A 207 -15.86 9.97 -19.42
CA GLY A 207 -15.35 10.93 -20.40
C GLY A 207 -15.43 10.43 -21.85
N SER A 208 -15.31 9.12 -22.09
CA SER A 208 -15.38 8.51 -23.42
C SER A 208 -16.80 8.19 -23.90
N SER A 209 -17.79 8.11 -22.99
CA SER A 209 -19.16 7.65 -23.28
C SER A 209 -20.17 8.78 -23.54
N ALA A 210 -19.76 10.05 -23.51
CA ALA A 210 -20.64 11.19 -23.76
C ALA A 210 -20.97 11.37 -25.27
N ALA A 211 -21.75 10.44 -25.81
CA ALA A 211 -22.28 10.41 -27.18
C ALA A 211 -23.43 11.42 -27.43
N GLY A 212 -23.44 12.57 -26.73
CA GLY A 212 -24.59 13.49 -26.69
C GLY A 212 -24.25 14.98 -26.57
N GLY A 213 -23.06 15.41 -26.98
CA GLY A 213 -22.79 16.82 -27.31
C GLY A 213 -22.01 17.66 -26.30
N ARG A 214 -21.73 17.19 -25.08
CA ARG A 214 -20.73 17.81 -24.18
C ARG A 214 -20.02 16.74 -23.34
N ALA A 215 -19.01 16.09 -23.92
CA ALA A 215 -18.06 15.31 -23.13
C ALA A 215 -17.35 16.25 -22.16
N ALA A 216 -17.49 16.00 -20.85
CA ALA A 216 -16.66 16.69 -19.87
C ALA A 216 -15.20 16.27 -20.15
N VAL A 217 -14.35 17.23 -20.51
CA VAL A 217 -12.93 16.97 -20.78
C VAL A 217 -12.29 16.44 -19.50
N VAL A 218 -11.98 15.15 -19.49
CA VAL A 218 -11.25 14.51 -18.39
C VAL A 218 -9.78 14.91 -18.49
N PRO A 219 -9.18 15.51 -17.44
CA PRO A 219 -7.78 15.90 -17.49
C PRO A 219 -6.85 14.70 -17.71
N GLU A 220 -5.76 14.88 -18.48
CA GLU A 220 -4.83 13.79 -18.83
C GLU A 220 -4.21 13.09 -17.61
N PHE A 221 -4.01 13.81 -16.51
CA PHE A 221 -3.46 13.18 -15.30
C PHE A 221 -4.43 12.19 -14.64
N VAL A 222 -5.75 12.39 -14.82
CA VAL A 222 -6.80 11.50 -14.28
C VAL A 222 -6.79 10.17 -15.04
N SER A 223 -6.55 10.20 -16.36
CA SER A 223 -6.49 8.97 -17.16
C SER A 223 -5.24 8.14 -16.88
N LYS A 224 -4.11 8.77 -16.53
CA LYS A 224 -2.87 8.09 -16.11
C LYS A 224 -2.90 7.58 -14.66
N ALA A 225 -3.72 8.18 -13.79
CA ALA A 225 -3.79 7.81 -12.39
C ALA A 225 -4.35 6.40 -12.17
N ALA A 226 -5.31 5.95 -13.00
CA ALA A 226 -5.92 4.62 -12.87
C ALA A 226 -4.87 3.49 -12.99
N SER A 227 -4.05 3.51 -14.04
CA SER A 227 -3.01 2.49 -14.24
C SER A 227 -1.97 2.50 -13.13
N MET A 228 -1.57 3.69 -12.67
CA MET A 228 -0.66 3.85 -11.53
C MET A 228 -1.21 3.15 -10.30
N TYR A 229 -2.47 3.40 -9.92
CA TYR A 229 -3.05 2.82 -8.72
C TYR A 229 -3.22 1.30 -8.77
N SER A 230 -3.53 0.74 -9.93
CA SER A 230 -3.58 -0.71 -10.13
C SER A 230 -2.22 -1.38 -9.85
N GLU A 231 -1.14 -0.80 -10.37
CA GLU A 231 0.22 -1.31 -10.10
C GLU A 231 0.58 -1.19 -8.61
N LYS A 232 0.27 -0.06 -7.96
CA LYS A 232 0.58 0.16 -6.53
C LYS A 232 -0.25 -0.72 -5.59
N GLU A 233 -1.49 -1.02 -5.95
CA GLU A 233 -2.35 -1.97 -5.22
C GLU A 233 -1.66 -3.33 -5.09
N THR A 234 -1.21 -3.89 -6.23
CA THR A 234 -0.55 -5.22 -6.26
C THR A 234 0.77 -5.23 -5.49
N PHE A 235 1.57 -4.16 -5.60
CA PHE A 235 2.80 -4.01 -4.86
C PHE A 235 2.55 -4.03 -3.34
N HIS A 236 1.61 -3.21 -2.86
CA HIS A 236 1.32 -3.12 -1.43
C HIS A 236 0.60 -4.34 -0.87
N GLU A 237 -0.22 -5.03 -1.66
CA GLU A 237 -0.81 -6.31 -1.25
C GLU A 237 0.28 -7.35 -0.98
N ALA A 238 1.29 -7.45 -1.88
CA ALA A 238 2.43 -8.34 -1.68
C ALA A 238 3.21 -8.00 -0.40
N GLN A 239 3.49 -6.71 -0.16
CA GLN A 239 4.22 -6.28 1.04
C GLN A 239 3.43 -6.50 2.34
N SER A 240 2.10 -6.43 2.29
CA SER A 240 1.24 -6.63 3.47
C SER A 240 1.34 -8.04 4.08
N THR A 241 1.78 -9.03 3.30
CA THR A 241 1.94 -10.41 3.76
C THR A 241 3.40 -10.81 3.94
N ALA A 242 4.32 -10.14 3.26
CA ALA A 242 5.73 -10.49 3.24
C ALA A 242 6.57 -9.80 4.33
N LEU A 243 6.21 -8.59 4.75
CA LEU A 243 7.07 -7.78 5.61
C LEU A 243 6.78 -7.99 7.11
N PRO A 244 7.79 -8.40 7.90
CA PRO A 244 7.66 -8.41 9.35
C PRO A 244 7.75 -7.00 9.93
N THR A 245 7.36 -6.85 11.19
CA THR A 245 7.59 -5.64 11.98
C THR A 245 9.07 -5.53 12.39
N ASP A 246 9.68 -4.35 12.26
CA ASP A 246 11.04 -4.09 12.78
C ASP A 246 10.92 -3.53 14.20
N ILE A 247 11.30 -4.33 15.20
CA ILE A 247 11.16 -3.96 16.61
C ILE A 247 12.13 -2.83 16.97
N GLY A 248 13.32 -2.81 16.36
CA GLY A 248 14.31 -1.75 16.59
C GLY A 248 13.77 -0.39 16.15
N VAL A 249 13.17 -0.33 14.96
CA VAL A 249 12.54 0.90 14.47
C VAL A 249 11.34 1.30 15.32
N ALA A 250 10.49 0.35 15.74
CA ALA A 250 9.36 0.65 16.61
C ALA A 250 9.80 1.33 17.92
N ILE A 251 10.89 0.85 18.54
CA ILE A 251 11.46 1.47 19.75
C ILE A 251 11.99 2.88 19.44
N VAL A 252 12.77 3.05 18.37
CA VAL A 252 13.33 4.36 17.98
C VAL A 252 12.22 5.38 17.71
N VAL A 253 11.19 4.98 16.97
CA VAL A 253 10.04 5.84 16.66
C VAL A 253 9.27 6.20 17.92
N LEU A 254 9.03 5.24 18.81
CA LEU A 254 8.36 5.49 20.08
C LEU A 254 9.15 6.49 20.94
N LEU A 255 10.47 6.34 21.04
CA LEU A 255 11.33 7.30 21.74
C LEU A 255 11.30 8.69 21.08
N LEU A 256 11.30 8.75 19.75
CA LEU A 256 11.22 10.01 19.01
C LEU A 256 9.88 10.73 19.28
N VAL A 257 8.76 9.98 19.25
CA VAL A 257 7.43 10.53 19.56
C VAL A 257 7.39 11.04 20.99
N PHE A 258 7.92 10.29 21.96
CA PHE A 258 7.99 10.75 23.35
C PHE A 258 8.86 12.00 23.50
N TYR A 259 10.02 12.04 22.85
CA TYR A 259 10.92 13.21 22.91
C TYR A 259 10.29 14.46 22.30
N LEU A 260 9.55 14.33 21.20
CA LEU A 260 8.90 15.47 20.53
C LEU A 260 7.60 15.91 21.22
N ALA A 261 7.02 15.07 22.06
CA ALA A 261 5.80 15.38 22.82
C ALA A 261 6.06 15.84 24.26
N ALA A 262 7.30 15.70 24.75
CA ALA A 262 7.77 16.17 26.05
C ALA A 262 8.30 17.61 25.97
#